data_AF-D7G3F9-F1
#
_entry.id   AF-D7G3F9-F1
#
_cell.length_a   1.000
_cell.length_b   1.000
_cell.length_c   1.000
_cell.angle_alpha   90.00
_cell.angle_beta   90.00
_cell.angle_gamma   90.00
#
_symmetry.space_group_name_H-M   'P 1'
#
loop_
_entity.id
_entity.type
_entity.pdbx_description
1 polymer ?
#
loop_
_entity_poly.entity_id
_entity_poly.type
_entity_poly.pdbx_seq_one_letter_code
_entity_poly.pdbx_strand_id
1 'polypeptide(L)'
;MDVDIDRFQERELYGFGQNACGELGLGDTLERHTPTLSQTSRGKDIVGVTAGNELTAVLTNTGEVYSCGYNSEGQCGIGEIDETVPEMVPSLTKVTLREPSFRPAGRVSLVHSGNGSEHLVVVTEEGELQTCGRNNSGQLGHGEVGKGYSLPRPVAGFAGYRVTKVACSYSHTVVVTDDDRTWTFGGNGYGQLGHGDHSSRSAPAALACFQGLGVLSVACGVYHTVVSVASGGLYSFGKNDHGQLGLEGGESRFTPVQHRACTSVVEQLACGYYHTVALSRAGEVVAFGRNDYGQLGLGHRESTWQGGQVPDLAGLRIIQVACGSYHTISLDDEGRVYPFGRNNHGQLGTGTREDACRPCFVEGLSQSFVCQVAAGFYHTLCLTGPPLERKAGHGSAFVVRDSKSLSSDLYRLLNNPSQSDVTFTVEGKVVYGHRCILGARCEPLGRMLDGPMREACSGGGSIPMPNHRHAVFLAFLEYIYTDKVIALGADSLDLEFCLDLMDLSDQYLMGSLKRLCEDSVLRNITVKPR
;
A
#
# COMPACT_ATOMS: atom_id res chain seq x y z
N MET A 1 -21.26 10.36 35.79
CA MET A 1 -21.09 10.93 34.44
C MET A 1 -19.99 10.12 33.81
N ASP A 2 -20.36 8.99 33.23
CA ASP A 2 -19.43 8.12 32.54
C ASP A 2 -18.94 8.83 31.30
N VAL A 3 -17.62 9.03 31.23
CA VAL A 3 -16.95 9.49 30.03
C VAL A 3 -16.81 8.26 29.15
N ASP A 4 -17.51 8.29 28.02
CA ASP A 4 -17.49 7.32 26.92
C ASP A 4 -16.05 7.16 26.40
N ILE A 5 -15.29 6.21 26.95
CA ILE A 5 -13.97 5.80 26.47
C ILE A 5 -14.18 4.53 25.65
N ASP A 6 -14.60 4.69 24.39
CA ASP A 6 -14.36 3.79 23.25
C ASP A 6 -15.23 4.15 22.02
N ARG A 7 -15.27 5.44 21.65
CA ARG A 7 -15.54 5.77 20.24
C ARG A 7 -14.26 5.50 19.46
N PHE A 8 -14.09 4.28 18.97
CA PHE A 8 -13.29 4.05 17.77
C PHE A 8 -13.73 5.10 16.74
N GLN A 9 -12.87 6.08 16.44
CA GLN A 9 -13.19 7.07 15.41
C GLN A 9 -13.34 6.31 14.09
N GLU A 10 -14.59 6.18 13.65
CA GLU A 10 -14.94 5.60 12.37
C GLU A 10 -14.19 6.35 11.27
N ARG A 11 -13.62 5.61 10.31
CA ARG A 11 -12.92 6.22 9.18
C ARG A 11 -13.92 6.95 8.30
N GLU A 12 -13.64 8.21 7.99
CA GLU A 12 -14.54 9.04 7.18
C GLU A 12 -13.96 9.26 5.78
N LEU A 13 -14.80 9.11 4.75
CA LEU A 13 -14.42 9.31 3.35
C LEU A 13 -14.81 10.71 2.89
N TYR A 14 -13.82 11.49 2.45
CA TYR A 14 -14.01 12.80 1.84
C TYR A 14 -13.75 12.73 0.34
N GLY A 15 -14.58 13.42 -0.44
CA GLY A 15 -14.44 13.53 -1.90
C GLY A 15 -14.49 14.97 -2.38
N PHE A 16 -13.75 15.27 -3.45
CA PHE A 16 -13.76 16.54 -4.16
C PHE A 16 -13.31 16.38 -5.62
N GLY A 17 -13.69 17.30 -6.48
CA GLY A 17 -13.53 17.26 -7.93
C GLY A 17 -14.86 17.03 -8.67
N GLN A 18 -14.74 16.48 -9.88
CA GLN A 18 -15.86 16.09 -10.73
C GLN A 18 -16.78 15.10 -10.00
N ASN A 19 -18.09 15.25 -10.21
CA ASN A 19 -19.11 14.36 -9.66
C ASN A 19 -20.29 14.16 -10.64
N ALA A 20 -20.07 14.34 -11.94
CA ALA A 20 -21.16 14.38 -12.93
C ALA A 20 -21.95 13.06 -12.99
N CYS A 21 -21.32 11.94 -12.64
CA CYS A 21 -21.90 10.62 -12.61
C CYS A 21 -22.10 10.09 -11.18
N GLY A 22 -21.81 10.92 -10.17
CA GLY A 22 -21.90 10.52 -8.77
C GLY A 22 -20.65 9.81 -8.26
N GLU A 23 -19.52 9.97 -8.94
CA GLU A 23 -18.24 9.33 -8.62
C GLU A 23 -17.67 9.72 -7.25
N LEU A 24 -18.12 10.81 -6.61
CA LEU A 24 -17.75 11.14 -5.23
C LEU A 24 -18.54 10.35 -4.18
N GLY A 25 -19.59 9.63 -4.57
CA GLY A 25 -20.41 8.84 -3.66
C GLY A 25 -21.12 9.68 -2.59
N LEU A 26 -21.51 10.92 -2.91
CA LEU A 26 -22.11 11.86 -1.95
C LEU A 26 -23.63 11.72 -1.84
N GLY A 27 -24.26 10.90 -2.69
CA GLY A 27 -25.72 10.82 -2.83
C GLY A 27 -26.31 11.81 -3.83
N ASP A 28 -25.46 12.57 -4.54
CA ASP A 28 -25.83 13.51 -5.60
C ASP A 28 -24.79 13.49 -6.73
N THR A 29 -25.05 14.26 -7.79
CA THR A 29 -24.17 14.43 -8.96
C THR A 29 -23.58 15.85 -9.07
N LEU A 30 -23.51 16.56 -7.93
CA LEU A 30 -23.01 17.93 -7.89
C LEU A 30 -21.49 17.90 -7.68
N GLU A 31 -20.75 18.68 -8.46
CA GLU A 31 -19.30 18.86 -8.32
C GLU A 31 -18.94 19.45 -6.94
N ARG A 32 -17.74 19.17 -6.42
CA ARG A 32 -17.25 19.74 -5.15
C ARG A 32 -15.85 20.31 -5.32
N HIS A 33 -15.61 21.52 -4.85
CA HIS A 33 -14.27 22.14 -4.94
C HIS A 33 -13.53 22.14 -3.60
N THR A 34 -14.20 21.71 -2.53
CA THR A 34 -13.63 21.51 -1.20
C THR A 34 -13.94 20.10 -0.71
N PRO A 35 -13.09 19.53 0.16
CA PRO A 35 -13.32 18.23 0.75
C PRO A 35 -14.72 18.13 1.36
N THR A 36 -15.52 17.19 0.86
CA THR A 36 -16.89 16.97 1.29
C THR A 36 -17.05 15.54 1.80
N LEU A 37 -17.57 15.39 3.02
CA LEU A 37 -17.82 14.10 3.64
C LEU A 37 -18.89 13.31 2.87
N SER A 38 -18.57 12.07 2.49
CA SER A 38 -19.52 11.12 1.94
C SER A 38 -20.45 10.60 3.03
N GLN A 39 -21.71 11.01 2.98
CA GLN A 39 -22.73 10.46 3.89
C GLN A 39 -23.02 8.98 3.57
N THR A 40 -22.81 8.56 2.33
CA THR A 40 -23.07 7.19 1.89
C THR A 40 -21.99 6.22 2.38
N SER A 41 -20.83 6.70 2.86
CA SER A 41 -19.78 5.84 3.43
C SER A 41 -20.01 5.44 4.88
N ARG A 42 -20.92 6.09 5.61
CA ARG A 42 -21.18 5.83 7.03
C ARG A 42 -21.62 4.38 7.28
N GLY A 43 -21.12 3.80 8.36
CA GLY A 43 -21.40 2.42 8.80
C GLY A 43 -20.72 1.33 7.98
N LYS A 44 -19.80 1.67 7.05
CA LYS A 44 -19.15 0.69 6.16
C LYS A 44 -17.76 0.26 6.60
N ASP A 45 -17.16 0.89 7.62
CA ASP A 45 -15.80 0.58 8.11
C ASP A 45 -14.78 0.45 6.97
N ILE A 46 -14.61 1.52 6.19
CA ILE A 46 -13.80 1.53 4.97
C ILE A 46 -12.31 1.42 5.30
N VAL A 47 -11.62 0.47 4.68
CA VAL A 47 -10.18 0.25 4.83
C VAL A 47 -9.36 0.51 3.58
N GLY A 48 -10.01 0.63 2.42
CA GLY A 48 -9.34 0.88 1.14
C GLY A 48 -10.20 1.71 0.20
N VAL A 49 -9.55 2.56 -0.59
CA VAL A 49 -10.20 3.40 -1.61
C VAL A 49 -9.39 3.39 -2.91
N THR A 50 -10.09 3.34 -4.05
CA THR A 50 -9.52 3.44 -5.39
C THR A 50 -10.45 4.25 -6.30
N ALA A 51 -9.89 4.90 -7.31
CA ALA A 51 -10.63 5.81 -8.19
C ALA A 51 -10.18 5.67 -9.65
N GLY A 52 -11.14 5.48 -10.55
CA GLY A 52 -10.97 5.28 -11.99
C GLY A 52 -11.55 6.42 -12.83
N ASN A 53 -12.02 6.09 -14.04
CA ASN A 53 -12.79 7.03 -14.87
C ASN A 53 -14.22 7.10 -14.35
N GLU A 54 -14.57 8.23 -13.71
CA GLU A 54 -15.92 8.45 -13.17
C GLU A 54 -16.40 7.28 -12.31
N LEU A 55 -15.47 6.59 -11.65
CA LEU A 55 -15.69 5.38 -10.85
C LEU A 55 -14.92 5.53 -9.56
N THR A 56 -15.60 5.27 -8.45
CA THR A 56 -14.98 5.09 -7.14
C THR A 56 -15.34 3.71 -6.64
N ALA A 57 -14.37 3.02 -6.04
CA ALA A 57 -14.62 1.79 -5.32
C ALA A 57 -13.92 1.82 -3.95
N VAL A 58 -14.58 1.26 -2.95
CA VAL A 58 -14.11 1.18 -1.58
C VAL A 58 -14.18 -0.25 -1.08
N LEU A 59 -13.19 -0.63 -0.27
CA LEU A 59 -13.09 -1.92 0.41
C LEU A 59 -13.37 -1.71 1.90
N THR A 60 -14.26 -2.52 2.46
CA THR A 60 -14.55 -2.51 3.89
C THR A 60 -13.63 -3.44 4.66
N ASN A 61 -13.53 -3.25 5.97
CA ASN A 61 -12.84 -4.18 6.87
C ASN A 61 -13.53 -5.56 6.91
N THR A 62 -14.77 -5.70 6.48
CA THR A 62 -15.43 -7.02 6.32
C THR A 62 -15.04 -7.71 5.00
N GLY A 63 -14.33 -7.01 4.11
CA GLY A 63 -13.98 -7.47 2.76
C GLY A 63 -15.16 -7.42 1.79
N GLU A 64 -16.11 -6.53 2.04
CA GLU A 64 -17.15 -6.14 1.09
C GLU A 64 -16.65 -4.99 0.22
N VAL A 65 -17.15 -4.90 -1.00
CA VAL A 65 -16.79 -3.83 -1.94
C VAL A 65 -18.03 -3.00 -2.23
N TYR A 66 -17.89 -1.69 -2.19
CA TYR A 66 -18.91 -0.74 -2.64
C TYR A 66 -18.34 0.14 -3.74
N SER A 67 -19.16 0.53 -4.70
CA SER A 67 -18.77 1.39 -5.81
C SER A 67 -19.84 2.44 -6.12
N CYS A 68 -19.42 3.51 -6.79
CA CYS A 68 -20.30 4.58 -7.25
C CYS A 68 -19.69 5.27 -8.49
N GLY A 69 -20.52 6.01 -9.22
CA GLY A 69 -20.15 6.70 -10.44
C GLY A 69 -20.88 6.20 -11.68
N TYR A 70 -20.23 6.28 -12.83
CA TYR A 70 -20.77 5.89 -14.13
C TYR A 70 -20.80 4.36 -14.27
N ASN A 71 -21.91 3.77 -14.72
CA ASN A 71 -22.08 2.30 -14.81
C ASN A 71 -22.54 1.77 -16.18
N SER A 72 -22.53 2.58 -17.25
CA SER A 72 -23.02 2.10 -18.57
C SER A 72 -22.23 0.96 -19.20
N GLU A 73 -21.00 0.69 -18.75
CA GLU A 73 -20.19 -0.45 -19.20
C GLU A 73 -20.09 -1.55 -18.13
N GLY A 74 -20.79 -1.39 -17.00
CA GLY A 74 -20.74 -2.32 -15.88
C GLY A 74 -19.56 -2.13 -14.94
N GLN A 75 -18.87 -0.99 -15.04
CA GLN A 75 -17.65 -0.72 -14.29
C GLN A 75 -17.88 -0.55 -12.78
N CYS A 76 -19.11 -0.27 -12.34
CA CYS A 76 -19.46 -0.32 -10.92
C CYS A 76 -19.63 -1.76 -10.42
N GLY A 77 -19.89 -2.74 -11.28
CA GLY A 77 -20.00 -4.15 -10.87
C GLY A 77 -21.26 -4.49 -10.04
N ILE A 78 -22.33 -3.71 -10.19
CA ILE A 78 -23.55 -3.82 -9.36
C ILE A 78 -24.68 -4.65 -9.98
N GLY A 79 -24.53 -5.14 -11.22
CA GLY A 79 -25.37 -6.21 -11.75
C GLY A 79 -26.61 -5.84 -12.55
N GLU A 80 -26.97 -4.57 -12.65
CA GLU A 80 -27.98 -4.06 -13.58
C GLU A 80 -27.29 -3.10 -14.54
N ILE A 81 -27.60 -3.20 -15.85
CA ILE A 81 -27.25 -2.20 -16.85
C ILE A 81 -28.44 -2.11 -17.81
N ASP A 82 -29.06 -0.94 -17.88
CA ASP A 82 -29.90 -0.58 -19.01
C ASP A 82 -29.04 0.05 -20.10
N GLU A 83 -28.81 -0.66 -21.21
CA GLU A 83 -28.00 -0.15 -22.33
C GLU A 83 -28.63 1.07 -23.03
N THR A 84 -29.88 1.40 -22.73
CA THR A 84 -30.60 2.53 -23.36
C THR A 84 -30.49 3.84 -22.58
N VAL A 85 -30.04 3.82 -21.32
CA VAL A 85 -29.93 5.01 -20.47
C VAL A 85 -28.61 5.02 -19.71
N PRO A 86 -27.85 6.13 -19.71
CA PRO A 86 -26.70 6.29 -18.83
C PRO A 86 -27.04 6.01 -17.37
N GLU A 87 -26.44 4.98 -16.79
CA GLU A 87 -26.68 4.60 -15.40
C GLU A 87 -25.66 5.31 -14.50
N MET A 88 -26.16 6.29 -13.73
CA MET A 88 -25.38 7.02 -12.74
C MET A 88 -25.68 6.46 -11.36
N VAL A 89 -24.64 6.18 -10.59
CA VAL A 89 -24.71 5.56 -9.26
C VAL A 89 -24.16 6.55 -8.24
N PRO A 90 -24.96 7.51 -7.73
CA PRO A 90 -24.45 8.59 -6.87
C PRO A 90 -24.16 8.18 -5.43
N SER A 91 -24.51 6.96 -5.04
CA SER A 91 -24.28 6.43 -3.69
C SER A 91 -23.41 5.19 -3.74
N LEU A 92 -22.56 5.01 -2.73
CA LEU A 92 -21.79 3.78 -2.55
C LEU A 92 -22.72 2.57 -2.47
N THR A 93 -22.76 1.81 -3.56
CA THR A 93 -23.65 0.67 -3.78
C THR A 93 -22.84 -0.62 -3.74
N LYS A 94 -23.36 -1.66 -3.09
CA LYS A 94 -22.61 -2.89 -2.86
C LYS A 94 -22.35 -3.60 -4.20
N VAL A 95 -21.09 -3.93 -4.46
CA VAL A 95 -20.67 -4.73 -5.60
C VAL A 95 -21.10 -6.16 -5.40
N THR A 96 -21.73 -6.74 -6.41
CA THR A 96 -22.20 -8.13 -6.35
C THR A 96 -21.13 -9.04 -6.95
N LEU A 97 -20.41 -9.77 -6.11
CA LEU A 97 -19.42 -10.74 -6.59
C LEU A 97 -20.13 -11.96 -7.18
N ARG A 98 -19.65 -12.43 -8.33
CA ARG A 98 -20.18 -13.66 -8.91
C ARG A 98 -19.63 -14.85 -8.13
N GLU A 99 -20.52 -15.57 -7.46
CA GLU A 99 -20.16 -16.81 -6.77
C GLU A 99 -19.84 -17.92 -7.79
N PRO A 100 -18.72 -18.64 -7.64
CA PRO A 100 -18.56 -19.94 -8.26
C PRO A 100 -19.70 -20.84 -7.79
N SER A 101 -20.31 -21.63 -8.68
CA SER A 101 -21.45 -22.50 -8.39
C SER A 101 -21.23 -23.56 -7.28
N PHE A 102 -20.02 -23.64 -6.71
CA PHE A 102 -19.62 -24.63 -5.70
C PHE A 102 -19.08 -24.02 -4.39
N ARG A 103 -18.94 -22.69 -4.26
CA ARG A 103 -18.47 -22.03 -3.03
C ARG A 103 -18.84 -20.54 -3.02
N PRO A 104 -19.15 -19.94 -1.85
CA PRO A 104 -19.36 -18.50 -1.75
C PRO A 104 -18.11 -17.73 -2.21
N ALA A 105 -18.31 -16.52 -2.75
CA ALA A 105 -17.20 -15.66 -3.11
C ALA A 105 -16.30 -15.41 -1.89
N GLY A 106 -15.00 -15.60 -2.04
CA GLY A 106 -14.02 -15.35 -0.96
C GLY A 106 -14.03 -13.89 -0.54
N ARG A 107 -13.61 -13.62 0.71
CA ARG A 107 -13.49 -12.25 1.23
C ARG A 107 -12.54 -11.43 0.34
N VAL A 108 -12.92 -10.21 -0.02
CA VAL A 108 -12.05 -9.36 -0.87
C VAL A 108 -10.90 -8.83 -0.04
N SER A 109 -9.69 -8.92 -0.59
CA SER A 109 -8.47 -8.38 0.03
C SER A 109 -7.92 -7.16 -0.70
N LEU A 110 -8.26 -7.01 -1.98
CA LEU A 110 -7.83 -5.88 -2.80
C LEU A 110 -8.91 -5.51 -3.82
N VAL A 111 -9.08 -4.20 -4.00
CA VAL A 111 -9.87 -3.59 -5.07
C VAL A 111 -9.00 -2.58 -5.79
N HIS A 112 -9.06 -2.55 -7.11
CA HIS A 112 -8.30 -1.59 -7.90
C HIS A 112 -9.08 -1.14 -9.13
N SER A 113 -9.04 0.17 -9.34
CA SER A 113 -9.38 0.82 -10.59
C SER A 113 -8.46 2.03 -10.66
N GLY A 114 -7.47 1.98 -11.55
CA GLY A 114 -6.51 3.07 -11.69
C GLY A 114 -7.07 4.19 -12.56
N ASN A 115 -6.38 5.31 -12.59
CA ASN A 115 -6.83 6.49 -13.30
C ASN A 115 -7.21 6.19 -14.78
N GLY A 116 -8.33 6.76 -15.22
CA GLY A 116 -8.90 6.55 -16.55
C GLY A 116 -9.48 5.15 -16.77
N SER A 117 -9.42 4.25 -15.79
CA SER A 117 -9.95 2.91 -15.94
C SER A 117 -11.48 2.92 -15.95
N GLU A 118 -12.05 2.31 -16.98
CA GLU A 118 -13.49 1.99 -17.09
C GLU A 118 -13.73 0.51 -16.75
N HIS A 119 -12.86 -0.08 -15.92
CA HIS A 119 -13.02 -1.44 -15.41
C HIS A 119 -12.57 -1.53 -13.95
N LEU A 120 -13.17 -2.48 -13.25
CA LEU A 120 -12.93 -2.77 -11.84
C LEU A 120 -12.22 -4.11 -11.72
N VAL A 121 -11.19 -4.13 -10.88
CA VAL A 121 -10.43 -5.33 -10.54
C VAL A 121 -10.63 -5.64 -9.07
N VAL A 122 -11.00 -6.88 -8.77
CA VAL A 122 -11.21 -7.39 -7.41
C VAL A 122 -10.34 -8.62 -7.21
N VAL A 123 -9.67 -8.71 -6.06
CA VAL A 123 -8.86 -9.87 -5.69
C VAL A 123 -9.28 -10.38 -4.31
N THR A 124 -9.62 -11.67 -4.21
CA THR A 124 -9.99 -12.29 -2.93
C THR A 124 -8.79 -12.54 -2.03
N GLU A 125 -8.99 -12.91 -0.77
CA GLU A 125 -7.91 -13.30 0.16
C GLU A 125 -7.12 -14.53 -0.31
N GLU A 126 -7.77 -15.41 -1.07
CA GLU A 126 -7.17 -16.57 -1.73
C GLU A 126 -6.34 -16.17 -2.96
N GLY A 127 -6.44 -14.91 -3.40
CA GLY A 127 -5.77 -14.38 -4.59
C GLY A 127 -6.49 -14.67 -5.89
N GLU A 128 -7.80 -14.96 -5.85
CA GLU A 128 -8.62 -15.11 -7.06
C GLU A 128 -8.89 -13.74 -7.69
N LEU A 129 -8.51 -13.57 -8.95
CA LEU A 129 -8.72 -12.34 -9.71
C LEU A 129 -10.09 -12.34 -10.39
N GLN A 130 -10.89 -11.31 -10.14
CA GLN A 130 -12.13 -11.03 -10.85
C GLN A 130 -12.11 -9.64 -11.48
N THR A 131 -12.71 -9.51 -12.67
CA THR A 131 -12.76 -8.25 -13.42
C THR A 131 -14.15 -7.99 -14.00
N CYS A 132 -14.56 -6.72 -14.09
CA CYS A 132 -15.78 -6.27 -14.77
C CYS A 132 -15.64 -4.85 -15.32
N GLY A 133 -16.61 -4.41 -16.12
CA GLY A 133 -16.60 -3.13 -16.83
C GLY A 133 -16.32 -3.28 -18.32
N ARG A 134 -15.73 -2.24 -18.90
CA ARG A 134 -15.43 -2.12 -20.33
C ARG A 134 -14.35 -3.10 -20.79
N ASN A 135 -14.52 -3.68 -21.97
CA ASN A 135 -13.58 -4.66 -22.53
C ASN A 135 -13.17 -4.41 -24.00
N ASN A 136 -13.20 -3.16 -24.46
CA ASN A 136 -12.96 -2.82 -25.87
C ASN A 136 -11.53 -3.08 -26.35
N SER A 137 -10.60 -3.37 -25.45
CA SER A 137 -9.21 -3.70 -25.74
C SER A 137 -8.78 -5.06 -25.21
N GLY A 138 -9.69 -5.83 -24.60
CA GLY A 138 -9.35 -7.09 -23.92
C GLY A 138 -8.78 -6.88 -22.51
N GLN A 139 -8.95 -5.69 -21.91
CA GLN A 139 -8.39 -5.30 -20.61
C GLN A 139 -8.94 -6.10 -19.42
N LEU A 140 -10.00 -6.90 -19.63
CA LEU A 140 -10.54 -7.79 -18.61
C LEU A 140 -9.86 -9.18 -18.61
N GLY A 141 -9.08 -9.54 -19.64
CA GLY A 141 -8.31 -10.79 -19.62
C GLY A 141 -9.12 -12.07 -19.83
N HIS A 142 -10.37 -11.98 -20.29
CA HIS A 142 -11.24 -13.14 -20.49
C HIS A 142 -11.05 -13.86 -21.84
N GLY A 143 -10.07 -13.46 -22.65
CA GLY A 143 -9.84 -14.01 -23.99
C GLY A 143 -10.74 -13.43 -25.08
N GLU A 144 -11.66 -12.53 -24.72
CA GLU A 144 -12.63 -11.89 -25.62
C GLU A 144 -12.38 -10.37 -25.68
N VAL A 145 -12.75 -9.71 -26.79
CA VAL A 145 -12.70 -8.25 -26.97
C VAL A 145 -14.10 -7.73 -27.29
N GLY A 146 -14.45 -6.55 -26.77
CA GLY A 146 -15.72 -5.86 -27.05
C GLY A 146 -16.91 -6.32 -26.20
N LYS A 147 -16.75 -7.39 -25.40
CA LYS A 147 -17.77 -7.87 -24.47
C LYS A 147 -17.42 -7.48 -23.04
N GLY A 148 -18.09 -6.44 -22.55
CA GLY A 148 -18.01 -6.00 -21.16
C GLY A 148 -18.78 -6.91 -20.21
N TYR A 149 -18.62 -6.69 -18.90
CA TYR A 149 -19.29 -7.45 -17.86
C TYR A 149 -19.83 -6.52 -16.77
N SER A 150 -21.11 -6.67 -16.40
CA SER A 150 -21.79 -5.89 -15.36
C SER A 150 -21.51 -6.35 -13.92
N LEU A 151 -20.85 -7.50 -13.78
CA LEU A 151 -20.51 -8.14 -12.52
C LEU A 151 -19.08 -8.65 -12.58
N PRO A 152 -18.28 -8.55 -11.50
CA PRO A 152 -16.97 -9.18 -11.40
C PRO A 152 -17.02 -10.66 -11.80
N ARG A 153 -16.15 -11.05 -12.75
CA ARG A 153 -16.03 -12.43 -13.21
C ARG A 153 -14.61 -12.96 -12.97
N PRO A 154 -14.45 -14.20 -12.48
CA PRO A 154 -13.14 -14.84 -12.39
C PRO A 154 -12.43 -14.89 -13.74
N VAL A 155 -11.16 -14.48 -13.74
CA VAL A 155 -10.30 -14.53 -14.92
C VAL A 155 -9.65 -15.91 -15.01
N ALA A 156 -10.19 -16.78 -15.88
CA ALA A 156 -9.78 -18.18 -15.99
C ALA A 156 -8.28 -18.39 -16.23
N GLY A 157 -7.60 -17.43 -16.89
CA GLY A 157 -6.15 -17.46 -17.12
C GLY A 157 -5.29 -17.46 -15.84
N PHE A 158 -5.88 -17.10 -14.69
CA PHE A 158 -5.23 -17.11 -13.38
C PHE A 158 -5.68 -18.27 -12.49
N ALA A 159 -6.40 -19.26 -13.01
CA ALA A 159 -6.74 -20.45 -12.24
C ALA A 159 -5.46 -21.15 -11.74
N GLY A 160 -5.36 -21.35 -10.42
CA GLY A 160 -4.19 -21.95 -9.78
C GLY A 160 -3.05 -20.98 -9.46
N TYR A 161 -3.19 -19.70 -9.81
CA TYR A 161 -2.28 -18.64 -9.40
C TYR A 161 -2.88 -17.80 -8.29
N ARG A 162 -2.03 -17.30 -7.39
CA ARG A 162 -2.44 -16.41 -6.30
C ARG A 162 -1.97 -15.00 -6.60
N VAL A 163 -2.90 -14.14 -7.00
CA VAL A 163 -2.61 -12.74 -7.33
C VAL A 163 -2.28 -11.93 -6.06
N THR A 164 -1.24 -11.11 -6.13
CA THR A 164 -0.78 -10.25 -5.03
C THR A 164 -0.75 -8.77 -5.38
N LYS A 165 -0.58 -8.41 -6.66
CA LYS A 165 -0.60 -7.02 -7.12
C LYS A 165 -1.34 -6.90 -8.44
N VAL A 166 -1.99 -5.77 -8.61
CA VAL A 166 -2.64 -5.40 -9.87
C VAL A 166 -2.44 -3.91 -10.10
N ALA A 167 -2.32 -3.52 -11.37
CA ALA A 167 -2.46 -2.15 -11.81
C ALA A 167 -3.26 -2.14 -13.09
N CYS A 168 -4.12 -1.14 -13.25
CA CYS A 168 -4.84 -0.98 -14.50
C CYS A 168 -5.10 0.48 -14.84
N SER A 169 -5.30 0.73 -16.12
CA SER A 169 -5.75 2.02 -16.65
C SER A 169 -6.52 1.75 -17.94
N TYR A 170 -7.12 2.81 -18.50
CA TYR A 170 -7.92 2.90 -19.73
C TYR A 170 -8.06 1.62 -20.58
N SER A 171 -6.93 1.10 -21.09
CA SER A 171 -6.91 0.00 -22.05
C SER A 171 -6.16 -1.27 -21.61
N HIS A 172 -5.48 -1.31 -20.46
CA HIS A 172 -4.67 -2.48 -20.11
C HIS A 172 -4.53 -2.71 -18.61
N THR A 173 -4.18 -3.96 -18.28
CA THR A 173 -4.07 -4.48 -16.92
C THR A 173 -2.77 -5.25 -16.77
N VAL A 174 -2.10 -5.02 -15.64
CA VAL A 174 -0.89 -5.70 -15.20
C VAL A 174 -1.19 -6.44 -13.92
N VAL A 175 -0.77 -7.69 -13.82
CA VAL A 175 -1.01 -8.57 -12.66
C VAL A 175 0.32 -9.17 -12.22
N VAL A 176 0.52 -9.27 -10.91
CA VAL A 176 1.67 -9.95 -10.30
C VAL A 176 1.15 -10.97 -9.29
N THR A 177 1.75 -12.17 -9.26
CA THR A 177 1.41 -13.25 -8.32
C THR A 177 2.43 -13.39 -7.20
N ASP A 178 2.14 -14.25 -6.25
CA ASP A 178 3.02 -14.58 -5.13
C ASP A 178 4.30 -15.33 -5.54
N ASP A 179 4.31 -15.99 -6.71
CA ASP A 179 5.51 -16.58 -7.31
C ASP A 179 6.29 -15.60 -8.22
N ASP A 180 6.05 -14.29 -8.05
CA ASP A 180 6.77 -13.18 -8.68
C ASP A 180 6.71 -13.17 -10.23
N ARG A 181 5.71 -13.83 -10.81
CA ARG A 181 5.41 -13.71 -12.23
C ARG A 181 4.60 -12.45 -12.47
N THR A 182 4.87 -11.80 -13.60
CA THR A 182 4.13 -10.63 -14.09
C THR A 182 3.38 -11.01 -15.37
N TRP A 183 2.12 -10.60 -15.49
CA TRP A 183 1.31 -10.76 -16.69
C TRP A 183 0.73 -9.43 -17.11
N THR A 184 0.55 -9.28 -18.41
CA THR A 184 -0.05 -8.10 -19.02
C THR A 184 -1.08 -8.50 -20.07
N PHE A 185 -2.20 -7.77 -20.13
CA PHE A 185 -3.26 -7.95 -21.11
C PHE A 185 -4.02 -6.65 -21.35
N GLY A 186 -4.72 -6.56 -22.48
CA GLY A 186 -5.39 -5.37 -22.97
C GLY A 186 -4.79 -4.82 -24.26
N GLY A 187 -4.95 -3.51 -24.46
CA GLY A 187 -4.45 -2.75 -25.60
C GLY A 187 -2.93 -2.61 -25.56
N ASN A 188 -2.29 -2.69 -26.73
CA ASN A 188 -0.82 -2.63 -26.85
C ASN A 188 -0.31 -1.70 -27.97
N GLY A 189 -1.11 -0.73 -28.42
CA GLY A 189 -0.77 0.09 -29.59
C GLY A 189 0.57 0.85 -29.50
N TYR A 190 1.10 1.06 -28.29
CA TYR A 190 2.37 1.74 -28.05
C TYR A 190 3.41 0.88 -27.31
N GLY A 191 3.15 -0.44 -27.18
CA GLY A 191 4.03 -1.34 -26.44
C GLY A 191 3.83 -1.36 -24.93
N GLN A 192 2.69 -0.86 -24.42
CA GLN A 192 2.38 -0.81 -22.98
C GLN A 192 2.28 -2.18 -22.30
N LEU A 193 2.25 -3.28 -23.06
CA LEU A 193 2.32 -4.65 -22.52
C LEU A 193 3.76 -5.20 -22.45
N GLY A 194 4.74 -4.56 -23.10
CA GLY A 194 6.16 -4.90 -22.92
C GLY A 194 6.67 -6.16 -23.65
N HIS A 195 5.89 -6.73 -24.57
CA HIS A 195 6.26 -7.98 -25.26
C HIS A 195 7.10 -7.81 -26.54
N GLY A 196 7.58 -6.61 -26.84
CA GLY A 196 8.38 -6.32 -28.03
C GLY A 196 7.58 -6.14 -29.32
N ASP A 197 6.26 -5.95 -29.21
CA ASP A 197 5.33 -5.77 -30.32
C ASP A 197 4.22 -4.76 -29.99
N HIS A 198 3.35 -4.47 -30.96
CA HIS A 198 2.16 -3.62 -30.83
C HIS A 198 0.84 -4.41 -30.76
N SER A 199 0.91 -5.71 -30.47
CA SER A 199 -0.25 -6.62 -30.54
C SER A 199 -1.01 -6.62 -29.22
N SER A 200 -2.30 -6.24 -29.25
CA SER A 200 -3.19 -6.35 -28.09
C SER A 200 -3.39 -7.81 -27.70
N ARG A 201 -3.65 -8.06 -26.41
CA ARG A 201 -3.80 -9.41 -25.85
C ARG A 201 -5.06 -9.47 -24.99
N SER A 202 -6.07 -10.21 -25.43
CA SER A 202 -7.34 -10.33 -24.69
C SER A 202 -7.29 -11.33 -23.53
N ALA A 203 -6.23 -12.14 -23.45
CA ALA A 203 -5.95 -13.07 -22.36
C ALA A 203 -4.60 -12.73 -21.71
N PRO A 204 -4.39 -13.08 -20.43
CA PRO A 204 -3.13 -12.85 -19.73
C PRO A 204 -1.93 -13.44 -20.47
N ALA A 205 -0.93 -12.61 -20.75
CA ALA A 205 0.34 -13.06 -21.31
C ALA A 205 1.46 -12.81 -20.31
N ALA A 206 2.29 -13.82 -20.07
CA ALA A 206 3.40 -13.73 -19.13
C ALA A 206 4.52 -12.83 -19.67
N LEU A 207 5.04 -11.96 -18.81
CA LEU A 207 6.15 -11.05 -19.07
C LEU A 207 7.36 -11.50 -18.22
N ALA A 208 8.13 -12.44 -18.76
CA ALA A 208 9.13 -13.22 -18.00
C ALA A 208 10.32 -12.40 -17.46
N CYS A 209 10.60 -11.22 -18.01
CA CYS A 209 11.76 -10.39 -17.62
C CYS A 209 11.73 -9.90 -16.16
N PHE A 210 10.58 -9.96 -15.49
CA PHE A 210 10.45 -9.58 -14.08
C PHE A 210 10.53 -10.75 -13.11
N GLN A 211 10.56 -11.98 -13.60
CA GLN A 211 10.52 -13.17 -12.75
C GLN A 211 11.75 -13.26 -11.86
N GLY A 212 11.52 -13.34 -10.55
CA GLY A 212 12.57 -13.46 -9.53
C GLY A 212 13.24 -12.12 -9.17
N LEU A 213 12.75 -10.98 -9.69
CA LEU A 213 13.28 -9.66 -9.33
C LEU A 213 12.60 -9.08 -8.08
N GLY A 214 11.49 -9.66 -7.63
CA GLY A 214 10.72 -9.19 -6.49
C GLY A 214 10.00 -7.89 -6.81
N VAL A 215 8.95 -7.94 -7.62
CA VAL A 215 8.19 -6.74 -8.01
C VAL A 215 7.56 -6.08 -6.78
N LEU A 216 7.92 -4.82 -6.52
CA LEU A 216 7.44 -4.02 -5.39
C LEU A 216 6.15 -3.27 -5.74
N SER A 217 6.15 -2.53 -6.84
CA SER A 217 5.00 -1.73 -7.27
C SER A 217 4.86 -1.76 -8.79
N VAL A 218 3.62 -1.74 -9.25
CA VAL A 218 3.24 -1.64 -10.67
C VAL A 218 2.25 -0.49 -10.80
N ALA A 219 2.39 0.31 -11.87
CA ALA A 219 1.42 1.35 -12.20
C ALA A 219 1.24 1.47 -13.72
N CYS A 220 0.00 1.74 -14.13
CA CYS A 220 -0.38 1.89 -15.53
C CYS A 220 -0.81 3.33 -15.78
N GLY A 221 -0.19 4.00 -16.74
CA GLY A 221 -0.77 5.19 -17.37
C GLY A 221 -1.67 4.81 -18.52
N VAL A 222 -2.08 5.79 -19.34
CA VAL A 222 -3.02 5.51 -20.44
C VAL A 222 -2.42 4.59 -21.52
N TYR A 223 -1.12 4.76 -21.80
CA TYR A 223 -0.36 4.03 -22.82
C TYR A 223 1.05 3.62 -22.38
N HIS A 224 1.31 3.59 -21.07
CA HIS A 224 2.61 3.16 -20.54
C HIS A 224 2.47 2.41 -19.21
N THR A 225 3.49 1.63 -18.90
CA THR A 225 3.58 0.81 -17.68
C THR A 225 4.91 1.09 -17.01
N VAL A 226 4.90 1.18 -15.69
CA VAL A 226 6.10 1.27 -14.86
C VAL A 226 6.07 0.21 -13.77
N VAL A 227 7.24 -0.35 -13.48
CA VAL A 227 7.44 -1.45 -12.54
C VAL A 227 8.67 -1.17 -11.70
N SER A 228 8.55 -1.25 -10.38
CA SER A 228 9.67 -1.20 -9.45
C SER A 228 9.94 -2.58 -8.87
N VAL A 229 11.21 -2.88 -8.57
CA VAL A 229 11.65 -4.18 -8.06
C VAL A 229 12.52 -4.02 -6.82
N ALA A 230 12.54 -5.04 -5.96
CA ALA A 230 13.15 -5.02 -4.64
C ALA A 230 14.67 -4.80 -4.65
N SER A 231 15.32 -5.15 -5.76
CA SER A 231 16.76 -4.92 -5.99
C SER A 231 17.13 -3.46 -6.29
N GLY A 232 16.18 -2.52 -6.22
CA GLY A 232 16.42 -1.09 -6.46
C GLY A 232 16.29 -0.67 -7.92
N GLY A 233 15.54 -1.43 -8.73
CA GLY A 233 15.32 -1.14 -10.15
C GLY A 233 13.97 -0.51 -10.43
N LEU A 234 13.94 0.49 -11.31
CA LEU A 234 12.73 1.01 -11.95
C LEU A 234 12.76 0.65 -13.44
N TYR A 235 11.66 0.14 -13.95
CA TYR A 235 11.48 -0.25 -15.35
C TYR A 235 10.27 0.47 -15.93
N SER A 236 10.36 0.84 -17.20
CA SER A 236 9.29 1.55 -17.90
C SER A 236 9.20 1.10 -19.35
N PHE A 237 7.97 1.00 -19.88
CA PHE A 237 7.68 0.64 -21.26
C PHE A 237 6.33 1.20 -21.72
N GLY A 238 6.12 1.30 -23.03
CA GLY A 238 4.98 1.95 -23.66
C GLY A 238 5.33 3.26 -24.35
N LYS A 239 4.35 4.16 -24.46
CA LYS A 239 4.47 5.49 -25.10
C LYS A 239 5.40 6.42 -24.32
N ASN A 240 6.21 7.25 -25.00
CA ASN A 240 7.17 8.17 -24.35
C ASN A 240 7.25 9.58 -24.95
N ASP A 241 6.27 10.00 -25.74
CA ASP A 241 6.30 11.27 -26.47
C ASP A 241 6.33 12.53 -25.58
N HIS A 242 6.03 12.39 -24.29
CA HIS A 242 6.13 13.45 -23.29
C HIS A 242 7.19 13.17 -22.20
N GLY A 243 7.97 12.08 -22.34
CA GLY A 243 8.94 11.68 -21.31
C GLY A 243 8.35 10.87 -20.16
N GLN A 244 7.12 10.35 -20.30
CA GLN A 244 6.40 9.62 -19.24
C GLN A 244 7.07 8.31 -18.82
N LEU A 245 8.02 7.81 -19.60
CA LEU A 245 8.86 6.67 -19.20
C LEU A 245 10.05 7.11 -18.34
N GLY A 246 10.41 8.39 -18.30
CA GLY A 246 11.57 8.90 -17.55
C GLY A 246 12.91 8.41 -18.10
N LEU A 247 12.92 8.03 -19.39
CA LEU A 247 14.09 7.57 -20.12
C LEU A 247 14.57 8.67 -21.09
N GLU A 248 15.85 8.61 -21.45
CA GLU A 248 16.39 9.49 -22.49
C GLU A 248 15.70 9.27 -23.85
N GLY A 249 15.32 10.39 -24.49
CA GLY A 249 14.65 10.44 -25.79
C GLY A 249 13.12 10.31 -25.72
N GLY A 250 12.42 10.66 -26.80
CA GLY A 250 10.94 10.66 -26.88
C GLY A 250 10.32 9.37 -27.42
N GLU A 251 11.13 8.34 -27.70
CA GLU A 251 10.67 7.13 -28.39
C GLU A 251 9.94 6.15 -27.45
N SER A 252 8.85 5.58 -27.96
CA SER A 252 8.12 4.50 -27.29
C SER A 252 9.03 3.27 -27.11
N ARG A 253 8.85 2.54 -26.02
CA ARG A 253 9.62 1.32 -25.70
C ARG A 253 8.70 0.13 -25.66
N PHE A 254 8.92 -0.84 -26.54
CA PHE A 254 8.06 -2.02 -26.66
C PHE A 254 8.46 -3.16 -25.72
N THR A 255 9.59 -3.04 -25.03
CA THR A 255 10.06 -3.96 -23.99
C THR A 255 10.43 -3.17 -22.74
N PRO A 256 10.36 -3.78 -21.54
CA PRO A 256 10.78 -3.12 -20.31
C PRO A 256 12.21 -2.62 -20.37
N VAL A 257 12.41 -1.33 -20.12
CA VAL A 257 13.73 -0.70 -20.06
C VAL A 257 14.03 -0.25 -18.64
N GLN A 258 15.18 -0.66 -18.11
CA GLN A 258 15.63 -0.30 -16.77
C GLN A 258 16.18 1.13 -16.73
N HIS A 259 15.80 1.87 -15.69
CA HIS A 259 16.36 3.17 -15.32
C HIS A 259 17.71 2.99 -14.65
N ARG A 260 18.80 3.07 -15.42
CA ARG A 260 20.16 2.85 -14.90
C ARG A 260 20.59 3.86 -13.82
N ALA A 261 20.02 5.06 -13.84
CA ALA A 261 20.31 6.12 -12.88
C ALA A 261 19.50 6.00 -11.56
N CYS A 262 18.44 5.19 -11.54
CA CYS A 262 17.64 4.98 -10.35
C CYS A 262 18.30 3.90 -9.48
N THR A 263 18.90 4.31 -8.36
CA THR A 263 19.52 3.40 -7.38
C THR A 263 18.71 3.26 -6.09
N SER A 264 17.74 4.16 -5.87
CA SER A 264 16.88 4.14 -4.69
C SER A 264 15.78 3.10 -4.83
N VAL A 265 15.41 2.46 -3.71
CA VAL A 265 14.24 1.57 -3.67
C VAL A 265 12.97 2.42 -3.79
N VAL A 266 12.29 2.28 -4.92
CA VAL A 266 10.96 2.86 -5.17
C VAL A 266 9.91 1.94 -4.57
N GLU A 267 9.16 2.42 -3.58
CA GLU A 267 8.14 1.63 -2.87
C GLU A 267 6.76 1.75 -3.51
N GLN A 268 6.47 2.91 -4.09
CA GLN A 268 5.18 3.15 -4.72
C GLN A 268 5.35 3.89 -6.05
N LEU A 269 4.58 3.45 -7.04
CA LEU A 269 4.44 4.09 -8.34
C LEU A 269 2.99 4.55 -8.52
N ALA A 270 2.81 5.71 -9.15
CA ALA A 270 1.52 6.20 -9.61
C ALA A 270 1.67 6.80 -11.01
N CYS A 271 0.68 6.59 -11.85
CA CYS A 271 0.67 7.10 -13.22
C CYS A 271 -0.61 7.88 -13.49
N GLY A 272 -0.47 9.07 -14.07
CA GLY A 272 -1.58 9.72 -14.76
C GLY A 272 -1.61 9.32 -16.23
N TYR A 273 -2.23 10.15 -17.07
CA TYR A 273 -2.32 9.83 -18.51
C TYR A 273 -0.95 9.78 -19.18
N TYR A 274 -0.14 10.82 -18.95
CA TYR A 274 1.14 11.00 -19.61
C TYR A 274 2.22 11.44 -18.62
N HIS A 275 2.07 11.11 -17.34
CA HIS A 275 3.08 11.38 -16.32
C HIS A 275 3.18 10.23 -15.34
N THR A 276 4.32 10.15 -14.69
CA THR A 276 4.66 9.12 -13.71
C THR A 276 5.23 9.78 -12.47
N VAL A 277 4.85 9.27 -11.31
CA VAL A 277 5.35 9.66 -10.00
C VAL A 277 5.89 8.43 -9.29
N ALA A 278 7.11 8.52 -8.78
CA ALA A 278 7.79 7.49 -8.03
C ALA A 278 8.06 8.00 -6.61
N LEU A 279 7.66 7.20 -5.62
CA LEU A 279 7.90 7.44 -4.20
C LEU A 279 8.97 6.47 -3.69
N SER A 280 10.07 7.00 -3.19
CA SER A 280 11.12 6.20 -2.57
C SER A 280 10.78 5.81 -1.13
N ARG A 281 11.43 4.78 -0.60
CA ARG A 281 11.34 4.38 0.83
C ARG A 281 11.68 5.52 1.79
N ALA A 282 12.53 6.47 1.36
CA ALA A 282 12.92 7.62 2.16
C ALA A 282 11.84 8.72 2.20
N GLY A 283 10.74 8.56 1.45
CA GLY A 283 9.69 9.57 1.33
C GLY A 283 9.96 10.61 0.24
N GLU A 284 10.94 10.39 -0.63
CA GLU A 284 11.27 11.31 -1.71
C GLU A 284 10.35 11.06 -2.91
N VAL A 285 9.85 12.13 -3.50
CA VAL A 285 8.97 12.08 -4.67
C VAL A 285 9.72 12.57 -5.91
N VAL A 286 9.76 11.71 -6.93
CA VAL A 286 10.29 12.02 -8.26
C VAL A 286 9.17 11.94 -9.27
N ALA A 287 9.06 12.94 -10.14
CA ALA A 287 8.04 12.99 -11.18
C ALA A 287 8.66 13.22 -12.57
N PHE A 288 8.07 12.63 -13.60
CA PHE A 288 8.48 12.80 -15.00
C PHE A 288 7.31 12.62 -15.96
N GLY A 289 7.46 13.14 -17.17
CA GLY A 289 6.46 13.12 -18.23
C GLY A 289 5.87 14.50 -18.53
N ARG A 290 4.62 14.48 -18.99
CA ARG A 290 3.84 15.64 -19.38
C ARG A 290 3.54 16.53 -18.17
N ASN A 291 3.68 17.85 -18.33
CA ASN A 291 3.54 18.82 -17.22
C ASN A 291 2.79 20.10 -17.58
N ASP A 292 1.99 20.09 -18.64
CA ASP A 292 1.26 21.24 -19.17
C ASP A 292 0.29 21.90 -18.18
N TYR A 293 -0.19 21.16 -17.18
CA TYR A 293 -1.04 21.67 -16.10
C TYR A 293 -0.30 21.78 -14.76
N GLY A 294 1.01 21.50 -14.72
CA GLY A 294 1.78 21.48 -13.48
C GLY A 294 1.71 20.17 -12.69
N GLN A 295 1.23 19.08 -13.31
CA GLN A 295 1.01 17.77 -12.68
C GLN A 295 2.27 17.08 -12.13
N LEU A 296 3.46 17.62 -12.41
CA LEU A 296 4.72 17.17 -11.82
C LEU A 296 5.12 17.95 -10.55
N GLY A 297 4.48 19.07 -10.24
CA GLY A 297 4.76 19.82 -9.00
C GLY A 297 6.10 20.57 -8.97
N LEU A 298 6.77 20.71 -10.11
CA LEU A 298 8.14 21.25 -10.21
C LEU A 298 8.22 22.79 -10.14
N GLY A 299 7.10 23.49 -10.00
CA GLY A 299 7.05 24.96 -10.00
C GLY A 299 6.95 25.60 -11.37
N HIS A 300 6.93 24.80 -12.45
CA HIS A 300 6.76 25.24 -13.83
C HIS A 300 5.87 24.24 -14.60
N ARG A 301 5.56 24.54 -15.87
CA ARG A 301 4.65 23.74 -16.73
C ARG A 301 5.36 23.06 -17.91
N GLU A 302 6.66 22.82 -17.78
CA GLU A 302 7.46 22.19 -18.84
C GLU A 302 7.58 20.69 -18.56
N SER A 303 7.39 19.87 -19.60
CA SER A 303 7.48 18.41 -19.52
C SER A 303 8.94 18.00 -19.36
N THR A 304 9.20 16.92 -18.62
CA THR A 304 10.57 16.42 -18.39
C THR A 304 10.71 14.95 -18.75
N TRP A 305 11.78 14.63 -19.46
CA TRP A 305 12.17 13.27 -19.82
C TRP A 305 13.06 12.60 -18.77
N GLN A 306 13.64 13.40 -17.88
CA GLN A 306 14.43 12.92 -16.75
C GLN A 306 13.65 13.21 -15.46
N GLY A 307 13.63 12.25 -14.54
CA GLY A 307 12.96 12.42 -13.25
C GLY A 307 13.42 13.67 -12.50
N GLY A 308 12.48 14.54 -12.14
CA GLY A 308 12.73 15.69 -11.29
C GLY A 308 12.20 15.43 -9.88
N GLN A 309 13.01 15.70 -8.85
CA GLN A 309 12.51 15.75 -7.48
C GLN A 309 11.54 16.92 -7.33
N VAL A 310 10.43 16.70 -6.61
CA VAL A 310 9.43 17.74 -6.33
C VAL A 310 9.94 18.64 -5.20
N PRO A 311 10.44 19.87 -5.46
CA PRO A 311 11.23 20.62 -4.48
C PRO A 311 10.45 21.01 -3.23
N ASP A 312 9.17 21.32 -3.39
CA ASP A 312 8.30 21.78 -2.31
C ASP A 312 7.85 20.65 -1.36
N LEU A 313 8.10 19.38 -1.73
CA LEU A 313 7.91 18.23 -0.84
C LEU A 313 9.21 17.86 -0.11
N ALA A 314 10.33 18.52 -0.41
CA ALA A 314 11.60 18.23 0.23
C ALA A 314 11.53 18.50 1.74
N GLY A 315 11.97 17.53 2.54
CA GLY A 315 11.91 17.58 4.00
C GLY A 315 10.60 17.08 4.60
N LEU A 316 9.57 16.82 3.79
CA LEU A 316 8.38 16.08 4.22
C LEU A 316 8.62 14.58 4.01
N ARG A 317 8.09 13.75 4.91
CA ARG A 317 8.07 12.30 4.70
C ARG A 317 6.78 11.91 4.01
N ILE A 318 6.81 11.85 2.68
CA ILE A 318 5.67 11.37 1.90
C ILE A 318 5.52 9.86 2.11
N ILE A 319 4.28 9.42 2.38
CA ILE A 319 3.93 8.01 2.63
C ILE A 319 3.01 7.43 1.56
N GLN A 320 2.37 8.28 0.76
CA GLN A 320 1.56 7.85 -0.37
C GLN A 320 1.54 8.90 -1.48
N VAL A 321 1.55 8.43 -2.72
CA VAL A 321 1.22 9.20 -3.93
C VAL A 321 0.04 8.58 -4.68
N ALA A 322 -0.77 9.40 -5.32
CA ALA A 322 -1.82 8.97 -6.24
C ALA A 322 -1.93 9.96 -7.41
N CYS A 323 -2.18 9.46 -8.62
CA CYS A 323 -2.31 10.30 -9.81
C CYS A 323 -3.69 10.13 -10.42
N GLY A 324 -4.35 11.25 -10.70
CA GLY A 324 -5.46 11.30 -11.63
C GLY A 324 -4.99 11.54 -13.06
N SER A 325 -5.87 11.94 -13.97
CA SER A 325 -5.51 12.11 -15.38
C SER A 325 -4.42 13.17 -15.57
N TYR A 326 -4.56 14.29 -14.87
CA TYR A 326 -3.72 15.47 -15.01
C TYR A 326 -3.40 16.13 -13.66
N HIS A 327 -3.53 15.42 -12.55
CA HIS A 327 -3.17 15.90 -11.23
C HIS A 327 -2.54 14.79 -10.39
N THR A 328 -1.75 15.19 -9.41
CA THR A 328 -1.06 14.31 -8.48
C THR A 328 -1.42 14.72 -7.06
N ILE A 329 -1.63 13.74 -6.20
CA ILE A 329 -1.86 13.89 -4.77
C ILE A 329 -0.68 13.27 -4.05
N SER A 330 -0.13 13.97 -3.07
CA SER A 330 0.84 13.42 -2.12
C SER A 330 0.29 13.53 -0.70
N LEU A 331 0.56 12.50 0.11
CA LEU A 331 0.16 12.39 1.50
C LEU A 331 1.41 12.17 2.35
N ASP A 332 1.60 12.97 3.38
CA ASP A 332 2.71 12.81 4.31
C ASP A 332 2.35 12.00 5.58
N ASP A 333 3.34 11.72 6.41
CA ASP A 333 3.19 10.95 7.65
C ASP A 333 2.50 11.70 8.79
N GLU A 334 2.22 12.99 8.62
CA GLU A 334 1.39 13.80 9.51
C GLU A 334 -0.08 13.83 9.07
N GLY A 335 -0.44 13.12 8.00
CA GLY A 335 -1.80 13.06 7.47
C GLY A 335 -2.19 14.29 6.65
N ARG A 336 -1.21 15.10 6.20
CA ARG A 336 -1.42 16.30 5.38
C ARG A 336 -1.39 15.93 3.90
N VAL A 337 -2.31 16.54 3.15
CA VAL A 337 -2.50 16.27 1.72
C VAL A 337 -2.04 17.45 0.89
N TYR A 338 -1.20 17.17 -0.12
CA TYR A 338 -0.62 18.16 -1.02
C TYR A 338 -0.88 17.80 -2.50
N PRO A 339 -2.03 18.22 -3.05
CA PRO A 339 -2.35 18.16 -4.48
C PRO A 339 -1.53 19.13 -5.33
N PHE A 340 -1.33 18.78 -6.61
CA PHE A 340 -0.84 19.67 -7.66
C PHE A 340 -1.28 19.17 -9.05
N GLY A 341 -1.26 20.06 -10.03
CA GLY A 341 -1.66 19.82 -11.41
C GLY A 341 -2.94 20.53 -11.78
N ARG A 342 -3.71 19.89 -12.67
CA ARG A 342 -4.96 20.41 -13.20
C ARG A 342 -6.03 20.49 -12.12
N ASN A 343 -6.81 21.57 -12.09
CA ASN A 343 -7.86 21.81 -11.10
C ASN A 343 -9.19 22.28 -11.73
N ASN A 344 -9.38 22.09 -13.03
CA ASN A 344 -10.54 22.62 -13.74
C ASN A 344 -11.89 22.07 -13.26
N HIS A 345 -11.95 21.05 -12.39
CA HIS A 345 -13.14 20.51 -11.72
C HIS A 345 -13.09 20.62 -10.19
N GLY A 346 -12.09 21.30 -9.62
CA GLY A 346 -11.86 21.37 -8.17
C GLY A 346 -11.20 20.10 -7.59
N GLN A 347 -10.55 19.28 -8.42
CA GLN A 347 -9.91 18.03 -8.02
C GLN A 347 -8.72 18.20 -7.07
N LEU A 348 -8.24 19.43 -6.85
CA LEU A 348 -7.24 19.75 -5.83
C LEU A 348 -7.87 20.13 -4.47
N GLY A 349 -9.19 20.33 -4.38
CA GLY A 349 -9.85 20.53 -3.08
C GLY A 349 -9.54 21.87 -2.40
N THR A 350 -9.00 22.84 -3.14
CA THR A 350 -8.57 24.16 -2.64
C THR A 350 -9.70 25.20 -2.57
N GLY A 351 -10.93 24.83 -2.90
CA GLY A 351 -12.05 25.77 -3.06
C GLY A 351 -11.99 26.61 -4.33
N THR A 352 -11.05 26.33 -5.22
CA THR A 352 -10.86 27.03 -6.50
C THR A 352 -10.86 26.05 -7.67
N ARG A 353 -10.83 26.58 -8.90
CA ARG A 353 -10.63 25.80 -10.13
C ARG A 353 -9.27 26.08 -10.80
N GLU A 354 -8.35 26.67 -10.05
CA GLU A 354 -7.06 27.13 -10.55
C GLU A 354 -6.02 26.01 -10.48
N ASP A 355 -5.34 25.75 -11.59
CA ASP A 355 -4.27 24.76 -11.69
C ASP A 355 -3.08 25.16 -10.80
N ALA A 356 -2.44 24.20 -10.15
CA ALA A 356 -1.29 24.42 -9.28
C ALA A 356 -0.05 23.71 -9.82
N CYS A 357 1.00 24.44 -10.20
CA CYS A 357 2.28 23.84 -10.60
C CYS A 357 3.20 23.52 -9.42
N ARG A 358 2.75 23.80 -8.20
CA ARG A 358 3.42 23.50 -6.93
C ARG A 358 2.44 22.77 -6.02
N PRO A 359 2.91 21.80 -5.20
CA PRO A 359 2.10 21.19 -4.15
C PRO A 359 1.44 22.25 -3.27
N CYS A 360 0.12 22.18 -3.10
CA CYS A 360 -0.65 23.08 -2.25
C CYS A 360 -1.34 22.30 -1.13
N PHE A 361 -1.36 22.82 0.09
CA PHE A 361 -1.99 22.14 1.22
C PHE A 361 -3.52 22.24 1.17
N VAL A 362 -4.21 21.12 1.42
CA VAL A 362 -5.69 21.09 1.49
C VAL A 362 -6.17 21.54 2.86
N GLU A 363 -6.40 22.85 3.04
CA GLU A 363 -6.83 23.43 4.31
C GLU A 363 -8.12 22.81 4.88
N GLY A 364 -9.04 22.40 4.01
CA GLY A 364 -10.31 21.77 4.38
C GLY A 364 -10.18 20.43 5.11
N LEU A 365 -8.99 19.81 5.11
CA LEU A 365 -8.67 18.57 5.84
C LEU A 365 -7.68 18.81 7.00
N SER A 366 -7.36 20.07 7.34
CA SER A 366 -6.36 20.40 8.36
C SER A 366 -6.68 19.90 9.78
N GLN A 367 -7.95 19.59 10.06
CA GLN A 367 -8.41 19.05 11.35
C GLN A 367 -8.63 17.53 11.32
N SER A 368 -8.31 16.88 10.20
CA SER A 368 -8.50 15.45 10.00
C SER A 368 -7.16 14.78 9.72
N PHE A 369 -6.94 13.59 10.26
CA PHE A 369 -5.78 12.79 9.90
C PHE A 369 -6.12 11.92 8.68
N VAL A 370 -5.58 12.26 7.52
CA VAL A 370 -5.76 11.47 6.30
C VAL A 370 -4.82 10.28 6.32
N CYS A 371 -5.35 9.07 6.17
CA CYS A 371 -4.57 7.84 6.19
C CYS A 371 -4.46 7.17 4.81
N GLN A 372 -5.31 7.55 3.85
CA GLN A 372 -5.21 7.08 2.46
C GLN A 372 -5.78 8.10 1.48
N VAL A 373 -5.15 8.21 0.32
CA VAL A 373 -5.62 9.01 -0.83
C VAL A 373 -5.84 8.15 -2.07
N ALA A 374 -6.78 8.55 -2.92
CA ALA A 374 -6.96 8.01 -4.26
C ALA A 374 -7.35 9.14 -5.22
N ALA A 375 -6.96 9.02 -6.49
CA ALA A 375 -7.24 9.99 -7.53
C ALA A 375 -7.77 9.28 -8.77
N GLY A 376 -8.97 9.69 -9.21
CA GLY A 376 -9.57 9.24 -10.45
C GLY A 376 -9.33 10.23 -11.57
N PHE A 377 -10.15 10.21 -12.61
CA PHE A 377 -9.94 11.05 -13.80
C PHE A 377 -9.83 12.55 -13.47
N TYR A 378 -10.85 13.09 -12.79
CA TYR A 378 -10.94 14.49 -12.37
C TYR A 378 -11.51 14.62 -10.94
N HIS A 379 -11.31 13.61 -10.10
CA HIS A 379 -11.74 13.63 -8.71
C HIS A 379 -10.69 13.01 -7.79
N THR A 380 -10.79 13.35 -6.51
CA THR A 380 -9.87 12.95 -5.45
C THR A 380 -10.68 12.50 -4.25
N LEU A 381 -10.19 11.44 -3.60
CA LEU A 381 -10.76 10.87 -2.40
C LEU A 381 -9.70 10.84 -1.30
N CYS A 382 -10.12 11.17 -0.08
CA CYS A 382 -9.29 11.13 1.11
C CYS A 382 -10.03 10.33 2.18
N LEU A 383 -9.43 9.22 2.62
CA LEU A 383 -9.91 8.46 3.76
C LEU A 383 -9.21 8.97 5.01
N THR A 384 -9.98 9.40 5.99
CA THR A 384 -9.50 9.83 7.29
C THR A 384 -9.62 8.70 8.29
N GLY A 385 -8.81 8.72 9.33
CA GLY A 385 -8.85 7.75 10.41
C GLY A 385 -7.81 8.08 11.47
N PRO A 386 -7.81 7.37 12.60
CA PRO A 386 -6.75 7.55 13.58
C PRO A 386 -5.39 7.33 12.91
N PRO A 387 -4.34 8.06 13.35
CA PRO A 387 -2.98 7.79 12.91
C PRO A 387 -2.74 6.29 13.07
N LEU A 388 -2.41 5.62 11.96
CA LEU A 388 -2.03 4.23 12.02
C LEU A 388 -0.89 4.15 13.04
N GLU A 389 -1.10 3.49 14.19
CA GLU A 389 -0.02 3.23 15.12
C GLU A 389 1.12 2.62 14.31
N ARG A 390 2.27 3.30 14.29
CA ARG A 390 3.46 2.87 13.54
C ARG A 390 3.88 1.49 14.02
N LYS A 391 3.32 0.44 13.41
CA LYS A 391 4.07 -0.79 13.19
C LYS A 391 5.17 -0.39 12.23
N ALA A 392 6.42 -0.48 12.68
CA ALA A 392 7.57 -0.30 11.79
C ALA A 392 7.48 -1.38 10.70
N GLY A 393 7.09 -0.96 9.50
CA GLY A 393 6.80 -1.80 8.35
C GLY A 393 5.36 -1.60 7.86
N HIS A 394 5.22 -1.33 6.55
CA HIS A 394 3.99 -1.18 5.75
C HIS A 394 3.49 0.25 5.53
N GLY A 395 4.04 0.89 4.49
CA GLY A 395 3.43 2.00 3.78
C GLY A 395 2.20 1.58 2.97
N SER A 396 1.30 2.54 2.78
CA SER A 396 0.08 2.62 1.95
C SER A 396 -0.54 1.33 1.39
N ALA A 397 -1.83 1.13 1.70
CA ALA A 397 -2.81 0.16 1.19
C ALA A 397 -2.45 -0.61 -0.09
N PHE A 398 -1.51 -1.52 0.06
CA PHE A 398 -1.35 -2.75 -0.66
C PHE A 398 -1.42 -3.83 0.41
N VAL A 399 -2.45 -4.67 0.41
CA VAL A 399 -2.36 -5.96 1.10
C VAL A 399 -1.45 -6.86 0.27
N VAL A 400 -0.19 -6.46 0.12
CA VAL A 400 0.90 -7.43 0.02
C VAL A 400 0.89 -8.06 1.39
N ARG A 401 0.35 -9.28 1.49
CA ARG A 401 0.75 -10.17 2.57
C ARG A 401 2.26 -10.25 2.45
N ASP A 402 2.97 -9.45 3.24
CA ASP A 402 4.29 -9.83 3.71
C ASP A 402 4.13 -11.30 4.08
N SER A 403 4.95 -12.15 3.47
CA SER A 403 5.22 -13.45 4.03
C SER A 403 5.74 -13.17 5.44
N LYS A 404 4.82 -13.10 6.42
CA LYS A 404 5.14 -12.76 7.79
C LYS A 404 6.16 -13.78 8.23
N SER A 405 7.41 -13.36 8.37
CA SER A 405 8.41 -14.23 8.97
C SER A 405 7.88 -14.58 10.36
N LEU A 406 8.04 -15.84 10.77
CA LEU A 406 7.66 -16.26 12.11
C LEU A 406 8.23 -15.30 13.17
N SER A 407 9.46 -14.81 12.97
CA SER A 407 10.11 -13.80 13.80
C SER A 407 9.28 -12.52 13.97
N SER A 408 8.62 -12.03 12.92
CA SER A 408 7.77 -10.83 12.99
C SER A 408 6.46 -11.05 13.74
N ASP A 409 5.90 -12.26 13.67
CA ASP A 409 4.71 -12.61 14.43
C ASP A 409 5.04 -12.89 15.90
N LEU A 410 6.19 -13.50 16.17
CA LEU A 410 6.70 -13.67 17.53
C LEU A 410 7.04 -12.32 18.19
N TYR A 411 7.62 -11.37 17.46
CA TYR A 411 7.87 -10.02 18.00
C TYR A 411 6.59 -9.35 18.53
N ARG A 412 5.42 -9.61 17.90
CA ARG A 412 4.12 -9.07 18.39
C ARG A 412 3.63 -9.72 19.68
N LEU A 413 4.13 -10.91 20.01
CA LEU A 413 3.84 -11.61 21.26
C LEU A 413 4.78 -11.15 22.38
N LEU A 414 5.86 -10.43 22.07
CA LEU A 414 6.80 -9.94 23.07
C LEU A 414 6.09 -9.02 24.07
N ASN A 415 6.21 -9.34 25.35
CA ASN A 415 5.63 -8.58 26.46
C ASN A 415 4.12 -8.32 26.34
N ASN A 416 3.38 -9.25 25.70
CA ASN A 416 1.94 -9.12 25.49
C ASN A 416 1.12 -9.68 26.69
N PRO A 417 0.34 -8.85 27.41
CA PRO A 417 -0.41 -9.29 28.60
C PRO A 417 -1.63 -10.16 28.29
N SER A 418 -2.17 -10.09 27.07
CA SER A 418 -3.41 -10.77 26.69
C SER A 418 -3.23 -12.25 26.34
N GLN A 419 -2.00 -12.65 25.98
CA GLN A 419 -1.68 -13.99 25.47
C GLN A 419 -0.56 -14.70 26.25
N SER A 420 0.05 -14.03 27.23
CA SER A 420 1.09 -14.62 28.07
C SER A 420 0.56 -15.65 29.07
N ASP A 421 1.31 -16.72 29.29
CA ASP A 421 1.05 -17.76 30.31
C ASP A 421 2.09 -17.76 31.45
N VAL A 422 3.01 -16.79 31.44
CA VAL A 422 3.99 -16.54 32.50
C VAL A 422 4.28 -15.05 32.62
N THR A 423 4.48 -14.59 33.85
CA THR A 423 4.92 -13.22 34.14
C THR A 423 6.17 -13.22 34.99
N PHE A 424 7.04 -12.24 34.76
CA PHE A 424 8.26 -11.98 35.51
C PHE A 424 8.16 -10.62 36.20
N THR A 425 8.74 -10.50 37.39
CA THR A 425 8.88 -9.21 38.07
C THR A 425 10.34 -8.78 38.01
N VAL A 426 10.61 -7.70 37.28
CA VAL A 426 11.95 -7.13 37.05
C VAL A 426 11.90 -5.67 37.50
N GLU A 427 12.73 -5.27 38.47
CA GLU A 427 12.69 -3.91 39.08
C GLU A 427 11.28 -3.47 39.53
N GLY A 428 10.48 -4.41 40.05
CA GLY A 428 9.10 -4.17 40.47
C GLY A 428 8.09 -3.97 39.32
N LYS A 429 8.53 -4.12 38.06
CA LYS A 429 7.67 -4.07 36.87
C LYS A 429 7.35 -5.48 36.37
N VAL A 430 6.14 -5.66 35.87
CA VAL A 430 5.68 -6.93 35.31
C VAL A 430 6.09 -7.04 33.84
N VAL A 431 6.69 -8.17 33.47
CA VAL A 431 7.06 -8.54 32.11
C VAL A 431 6.35 -9.83 31.72
N TYR A 432 5.72 -9.85 30.56
CA TYR A 432 4.87 -10.94 30.08
C TYR A 432 5.62 -11.83 29.09
N GLY A 433 5.49 -13.15 29.23
CA GLY A 433 6.18 -14.14 28.40
C GLY A 433 5.33 -15.36 28.08
N HIS A 434 5.84 -16.23 27.19
CA HIS A 434 5.15 -17.42 26.73
C HIS A 434 6.04 -18.65 26.97
N ARG A 435 5.65 -19.55 27.87
CA ARG A 435 6.47 -20.69 28.34
C ARG A 435 6.96 -21.56 27.19
N CYS A 436 6.11 -21.82 26.20
CA CYS A 436 6.46 -22.63 25.03
C CYS A 436 7.61 -22.02 24.21
N ILE A 437 7.64 -20.69 24.04
CA ILE A 437 8.68 -20.00 23.30
C ILE A 437 9.96 -19.95 24.14
N LEU A 438 9.83 -19.54 25.41
CA LEU A 438 10.96 -19.45 26.34
C LEU A 438 11.67 -20.79 26.53
N GLY A 439 10.90 -21.87 26.74
CA GLY A 439 11.45 -23.21 26.93
C GLY A 439 12.05 -23.81 25.67
N ALA A 440 11.48 -23.52 24.49
CA ALA A 440 12.04 -24.00 23.22
C ALA A 440 13.34 -23.29 22.82
N ARG A 441 13.55 -22.06 23.30
CA ARG A 441 14.60 -21.14 22.80
C ARG A 441 15.66 -20.79 23.84
N CYS A 442 15.45 -21.13 25.10
CA CYS A 442 16.38 -20.90 26.20
C CYS A 442 16.31 -22.08 27.18
N GLU A 443 17.24 -23.01 27.10
CA GLU A 443 17.24 -24.24 27.90
C GLU A 443 17.18 -23.98 29.43
N PRO A 444 17.94 -23.02 30.02
CA PRO A 444 17.82 -22.73 31.45
C PRO A 444 16.42 -22.22 31.85
N LEU A 445 15.78 -21.39 31.03
CA LEU A 445 14.40 -20.95 31.27
C LEU A 445 13.41 -22.11 31.10
N GLY A 446 13.62 -23.00 30.12
CA GLY A 446 12.81 -24.21 29.97
C GLY A 446 12.85 -25.08 31.22
N ARG A 447 14.04 -25.39 31.73
CA ARG A 447 14.21 -26.15 32.98
C ARG A 447 13.59 -25.45 34.19
N MET A 448 13.70 -24.12 34.26
CA MET A 448 13.09 -23.33 35.33
C MET A 448 11.55 -23.39 35.27
N LEU A 449 10.96 -23.35 34.07
CA LEU A 449 9.52 -23.30 33.85
C LEU A 449 8.84 -24.68 33.85
N ASP A 450 9.58 -25.75 33.54
CA ASP A 450 9.10 -27.14 33.53
C ASP A 450 9.32 -27.87 34.87
N GLY A 451 10.03 -27.26 35.82
CA GLY A 451 10.31 -27.79 37.16
C GLY A 451 9.24 -27.47 38.23
N PRO A 452 9.55 -27.59 39.53
CA PRO A 452 8.62 -27.32 40.66
C PRO A 452 8.00 -25.91 40.65
N MET A 453 8.61 -24.96 39.92
CA MET A 453 8.09 -23.62 39.68
C MET A 453 6.84 -23.57 38.79
N ARG A 454 6.53 -24.66 38.07
CA ARG A 454 5.29 -24.81 37.30
C ARG A 454 4.05 -24.70 38.20
N GLU A 455 4.11 -25.18 39.44
CA GLU A 455 3.00 -25.12 40.41
C GLU A 455 2.88 -23.73 41.06
N ALA A 456 4.00 -23.05 41.33
CA ALA A 456 4.01 -21.69 41.90
C ALA A 456 3.41 -20.63 40.95
N CYS A 457 3.58 -20.78 39.63
CA CYS A 457 3.03 -19.85 38.63
C CYS A 457 1.61 -20.18 38.18
N SER A 458 1.09 -21.38 38.47
CA SER A 458 -0.29 -21.76 38.11
C SER A 458 -1.34 -21.09 39.01
N GLY A 459 -0.91 -20.49 40.14
CA GLY A 459 -1.75 -19.70 41.06
C GLY A 459 -1.70 -18.17 40.86
N GLY A 460 -1.18 -17.68 39.73
CA GLY A 460 -1.10 -16.24 39.44
C GLY A 460 0.13 -15.51 40.01
N GLY A 461 1.14 -16.25 40.50
CA GLY A 461 2.39 -15.68 40.99
C GLY A 461 3.37 -15.30 39.87
N SER A 462 3.97 -14.11 39.97
CA SER A 462 5.03 -13.64 39.07
C SER A 462 6.42 -14.12 39.52
N ILE A 463 7.29 -14.49 38.58
CA ILE A 463 8.64 -14.98 38.86
C ILE A 463 9.56 -13.78 39.11
N PRO A 464 10.13 -13.60 40.32
CA PRO A 464 11.05 -12.51 40.57
C PRO A 464 12.37 -12.76 39.84
N MET A 465 12.84 -11.73 39.12
CA MET A 465 14.14 -11.70 38.44
C MET A 465 15.02 -10.64 39.13
N PRO A 466 15.57 -10.95 40.32
CA PRO A 466 16.41 -10.01 41.06
C PRO A 466 17.72 -9.76 40.31
N ASN A 467 18.23 -8.53 40.38
CA ASN A 467 19.52 -8.10 39.82
C ASN A 467 19.56 -7.93 38.29
N HIS A 468 18.42 -7.81 37.62
CA HIS A 468 18.34 -7.47 36.19
C HIS A 468 17.63 -6.15 35.98
N ARG A 469 18.18 -5.28 35.13
CA ARG A 469 17.49 -4.07 34.68
C ARG A 469 16.32 -4.45 33.77
N HIS A 470 15.20 -3.75 33.92
CA HIS A 470 13.99 -4.04 33.15
C HIS A 470 14.23 -3.96 31.63
N ALA A 471 14.98 -2.96 31.17
CA ALA A 471 15.31 -2.79 29.75
C ALA A 471 16.17 -3.95 29.20
N VAL A 472 17.13 -4.44 30.00
CA VAL A 472 18.04 -5.53 29.62
C VAL A 472 17.27 -6.85 29.50
N PHE A 473 16.37 -7.11 30.45
CA PHE A 473 15.54 -8.31 30.41
C PHE A 473 14.55 -8.31 29.23
N LEU A 474 13.99 -7.16 28.86
CA LEU A 474 13.15 -7.05 27.66
C LEU A 474 13.94 -7.30 26.37
N ALA A 475 15.16 -6.78 26.25
CA ALA A 475 16.02 -7.04 25.10
C ALA A 475 16.47 -8.50 25.01
N PHE A 476 16.67 -9.15 26.15
CA PHE A 476 16.93 -10.59 26.21
C PHE A 476 15.72 -11.40 25.71
N LEU A 477 14.50 -11.01 26.09
CA LEU A 477 13.28 -11.61 25.54
C LEU A 477 13.10 -11.29 24.05
N GLU A 478 13.42 -10.09 23.60
CA GLU A 478 13.40 -9.71 22.19
C GLU A 478 14.25 -10.67 21.35
N TYR A 479 15.46 -10.99 21.83
CA TYR A 479 16.34 -11.96 21.20
C TYR A 479 15.73 -13.36 21.19
N ILE A 480 15.19 -13.84 22.32
CA ILE A 480 14.56 -15.16 22.40
C ILE A 480 13.42 -15.30 21.38
N TYR A 481 12.66 -14.24 21.14
CA TYR A 481 11.52 -14.24 20.24
C TYR A 481 11.90 -14.04 18.78
N THR A 482 13.01 -13.36 18.48
CA THR A 482 13.30 -12.87 17.12
C THR A 482 14.70 -13.14 16.57
N ASP A 483 15.61 -13.68 17.37
CA ASP A 483 17.06 -13.77 17.12
C ASP A 483 17.74 -12.41 16.88
N LYS A 484 17.10 -11.31 17.28
CA LYS A 484 17.58 -9.93 17.10
C LYS A 484 17.36 -9.11 18.36
N VAL A 485 18.19 -8.08 18.52
CA VAL A 485 18.02 -7.03 19.53
C VAL A 485 18.22 -5.69 18.83
N ILE A 486 17.15 -4.91 18.67
CA ILE A 486 17.19 -3.63 17.94
C ILE A 486 18.19 -2.66 18.60
N ALA A 487 18.23 -2.63 19.93
CA ALA A 487 19.10 -1.72 20.68
C ALA A 487 20.60 -1.89 20.37
N LEU A 488 21.05 -3.11 19.99
CA LEU A 488 22.45 -3.38 19.65
C LEU A 488 22.88 -2.81 18.30
N GLY A 489 21.94 -2.33 17.48
CA GLY A 489 22.18 -1.71 16.17
C GLY A 489 22.01 -0.19 16.14
N ALA A 490 21.76 0.46 17.28
CA ALA A 490 21.60 1.91 17.37
C ALA A 490 22.94 2.64 17.27
N ASP A 491 22.95 3.83 16.63
CA ASP A 491 24.15 4.67 16.46
C ASP A 491 24.74 5.17 17.79
N SER A 492 23.93 5.25 18.84
CA SER A 492 24.34 5.60 20.20
C SER A 492 24.02 4.45 21.18
N LEU A 493 24.93 3.49 21.29
CA LEU A 493 24.77 2.35 22.18
C LEU A 493 25.16 2.70 23.63
N ASP A 494 24.28 2.42 24.59
CA ASP A 494 24.64 2.42 26.01
C ASP A 494 25.53 1.19 26.31
N LEU A 495 26.80 1.44 26.61
CA LEU A 495 27.78 0.38 26.87
C LEU A 495 27.44 -0.40 28.14
N GLU A 496 26.86 0.25 29.16
CA GLU A 496 26.43 -0.42 30.40
C GLU A 496 25.28 -1.38 30.10
N PHE A 497 24.32 -0.97 29.25
CA PHE A 497 23.26 -1.85 28.76
C PHE A 497 23.78 -3.06 27.99
N CYS A 498 24.77 -2.85 27.12
CA CYS A 498 25.35 -3.93 26.33
C CYS A 498 26.14 -4.94 27.19
N LEU A 499 26.84 -4.47 28.22
CA LEU A 499 27.55 -5.32 29.17
C LEU A 499 26.57 -6.14 30.02
N ASP A 500 25.52 -5.51 30.55
CA ASP A 500 24.49 -6.24 31.32
C ASP A 500 23.76 -7.29 30.48
N LEU A 501 23.50 -7.00 29.19
CA LEU A 501 22.90 -7.96 28.27
C LEU A 501 23.87 -9.11 27.94
N MET A 502 25.16 -8.83 27.87
CA MET A 502 26.21 -9.84 27.71
C MET A 502 26.27 -10.76 28.93
N ASP A 503 26.25 -10.22 30.14
CA ASP A 503 26.22 -10.99 31.40
C ASP A 503 24.96 -11.86 31.49
N LEU A 504 23.79 -11.29 31.15
CA LEU A 504 22.52 -12.02 31.11
C LEU A 504 22.55 -13.14 30.06
N SER A 505 23.16 -12.90 28.90
CA SER A 505 23.32 -13.91 27.86
C SER A 505 24.23 -15.06 28.30
N ASP A 506 25.26 -14.80 29.11
CA ASP A 506 26.14 -15.83 29.66
C ASP A 506 25.42 -16.66 30.73
N GLN A 507 24.71 -16.01 31.65
CA GLN A 507 23.93 -16.65 32.71
C GLN A 507 22.89 -17.63 32.14
N TYR A 508 22.25 -17.27 31.03
CA TYR A 508 21.23 -18.09 30.37
C TYR A 508 21.77 -18.92 29.19
N LEU A 509 23.09 -19.02 29.04
CA LEU A 509 23.79 -19.85 28.05
C LEU A 509 23.44 -19.51 26.57
N MET A 510 23.13 -18.25 26.29
CA MET A 510 22.78 -17.75 24.96
C MET A 510 24.01 -17.28 24.17
N GLY A 511 24.85 -18.24 23.74
CA GLY A 511 26.15 -17.95 23.11
C GLY A 511 26.12 -17.16 21.79
N SER A 512 24.99 -17.13 21.07
CA SER A 512 24.82 -16.29 19.86
C SER A 512 24.50 -14.83 20.22
N LEU A 513 23.68 -14.59 21.25
CA LEU A 513 23.40 -13.25 21.76
C LEU A 513 24.66 -12.64 22.39
N LYS A 514 25.46 -13.44 23.11
CA LYS A 514 26.74 -13.01 23.65
C LYS A 514 27.67 -12.46 22.57
N ARG A 515 27.83 -13.20 21.47
CA ARG A 515 28.62 -12.76 20.30
C ARG A 515 28.09 -11.47 19.68
N LEU A 516 26.77 -11.31 19.56
CA LEU A 516 26.19 -10.05 19.08
C LEU A 516 26.54 -8.86 19.98
N CYS A 517 26.53 -9.06 21.31
CA CYS A 517 26.96 -8.03 22.26
C CYS A 517 28.45 -7.72 22.10
N GLU A 518 29.32 -8.73 21.99
CA GLU A 518 30.77 -8.56 21.77
C GLU A 518 31.05 -7.75 20.49
N ASP A 519 30.39 -8.09 19.39
CA ASP A 519 30.52 -7.38 18.11
C ASP A 519 30.03 -5.93 18.20
N SER A 520 28.97 -5.66 18.97
CA SER A 520 28.47 -4.30 19.20
C SER A 520 29.38 -3.47 20.10
N VAL A 521 30.02 -4.07 21.11
CA VAL A 521 31.04 -3.42 21.95
C VAL A 521 32.27 -3.07 21.12
N LEU A 522 32.78 -4.01 20.30
CA LEU A 522 33.95 -3.78 19.45
C LEU A 522 33.72 -2.66 18.43
N ARG A 523 32.53 -2.62 17.80
CA ARG A 523 32.14 -1.52 16.89
C ARG A 523 32.17 -0.16 17.59
N ASN A 524 31.65 -0.06 18.81
CA ASN A 524 31.63 1.22 19.54
C ASN A 524 33.01 1.64 20.11
N ILE A 525 33.92 0.70 20.36
CA ILE A 525 35.29 1.01 20.83
C ILE A 525 36.23 1.40 19.67
N THR A 526 36.05 0.81 18.48
CA THR A 526 36.90 1.08 17.30
C THR A 526 36.58 2.41 16.59
N VAL A 527 35.39 2.98 16.79
CA VAL A 527 35.00 4.30 16.27
C VAL A 527 35.46 5.42 17.22
N LYS A 528 36.79 5.54 17.42
CA LYS A 528 37.48 6.81 17.73
C LYS A 528 38.91 6.75 17.16
N PRO A 529 39.22 7.63 16.21
CA PRO A 529 40.03 8.78 16.59
C PRO A 529 39.36 10.12 16.23
N ARG A 530 39.78 11.14 16.97
CA ARG A 530 39.31 12.54 16.91
C ARG A 530 39.35 13.17 15.53
#